data_AF-A0A8H8NDM4-F1
#
_entry.id   AF-A0A8H8NDM4-F1
#
_cell.length_a   1.000
_cell.length_b   1.000
_cell.length_c   1.000
_cell.angle_alpha   90.00
_cell.angle_beta   90.00
_cell.angle_gamma   90.00
#
_symmetry.space_group_name_H-M   'P 1'
#
loop_
_entity.id
_entity.type
_entity.pdbx_description
1 polymer ?
#
loop_
_entity_poly.entity_id
_entity_poly.type
_entity_poly.pdbx_seq_one_letter_code
_entity_poly.pdbx_strand_id
1 'polypeptide(L)'
;MSIRPGHYFIQSVADEAHFVGTGPVPPVYPPFPAPLRSVREFIKDVFQVKDAGGDKYTLQTHDLWVGYDQDNNVRLMPYGAKPVEWSVNPASEPGTFVFKIPNTDKCWTVLGQDDFAPIRLEGQNGQPGQQWRLVPYSE
;
A
#
# COMPACT_ATOMS: atom_id res chain seq x y z
N MET A 1 -9.35 2.86 -16.02
CA MET A 1 -7.96 2.40 -16.24
C MET A 1 -7.69 1.28 -15.25
N SER A 2 -7.21 0.13 -15.71
CA SER A 2 -6.70 -0.94 -14.86
C SER A 2 -5.20 -0.80 -14.70
N ILE A 3 -4.68 -1.21 -13.55
CA ILE A 3 -3.24 -1.32 -13.35
C ILE A 3 -2.74 -2.63 -13.96
N ARG A 4 -1.51 -2.63 -14.48
CA ARG A 4 -0.88 -3.87 -14.92
C ARG A 4 -0.37 -4.64 -13.69
N PRO A 5 -0.57 -5.96 -13.61
CA PRO A 5 0.12 -6.78 -12.62
C PRO A 5 1.64 -6.69 -12.79
N GLY A 6 2.38 -6.76 -11.69
CA GLY A 6 3.83 -6.59 -11.71
C GLY A 6 4.41 -6.26 -10.34
N HIS A 7 5.69 -5.89 -10.32
CA HIS A 7 6.38 -5.43 -9.13
C HIS A 7 6.51 -3.91 -9.18
N TYR A 8 6.20 -3.25 -8.07
CA TYR A 8 6.14 -1.79 -7.98
C TYR A 8 6.70 -1.30 -6.65
N PHE A 9 7.31 -0.12 -6.68
CA PHE A 9 7.32 0.76 -5.52
C PHE A 9 6.04 1.58 -5.51
N ILE A 10 5.49 1.84 -4.33
CA ILE A 10 4.28 2.66 -4.16
C ILE A 10 4.73 3.99 -3.55
N GLN A 11 4.65 5.08 -4.31
CA GLN A 11 5.12 6.40 -3.92
C GLN A 11 3.95 7.29 -3.48
N SER A 12 4.14 8.09 -2.44
CA SER A 12 3.16 9.08 -1.99
C SER A 12 3.08 10.25 -2.96
N VAL A 13 1.87 10.73 -3.24
CA VAL A 13 1.66 12.00 -3.98
C VAL A 13 1.77 13.22 -3.07
N ALA A 14 1.52 13.06 -1.77
CA ALA A 14 1.66 14.15 -0.80
C ALA A 14 3.11 14.58 -0.58
N ASP A 15 4.05 13.64 -0.72
CA ASP A 15 5.50 13.86 -0.64
C ASP A 15 6.23 12.82 -1.49
N GLU A 16 6.85 13.26 -2.58
CA GLU A 16 7.54 12.37 -3.53
C GLU A 16 8.83 11.76 -2.94
N ALA A 17 9.35 12.28 -1.82
CA ALA A 17 10.45 11.66 -1.12
C ALA A 17 10.03 10.37 -0.36
N HIS A 18 8.72 10.13 -0.24
CA HIS A 18 8.16 9.03 0.53
C HIS A 18 7.51 7.95 -0.31
N PHE A 19 7.65 6.73 0.18
CA PHE A 19 7.15 5.49 -0.37
C PHE A 19 6.42 4.70 0.71
N VAL A 20 5.68 3.69 0.27
CA VAL A 20 5.16 2.67 1.17
C VAL A 20 6.27 1.68 1.51
N GLY A 21 6.39 1.37 2.79
CA GLY A 21 7.24 0.29 3.26
C GLY A 21 6.91 -0.09 4.68
N THR A 22 7.55 -1.13 5.18
CA THR A 22 7.40 -1.64 6.54
C THR A 22 8.35 -0.95 7.53
N GLY A 23 9.32 -0.20 7.00
CA GLY A 23 10.39 0.43 7.78
C GLY A 23 11.45 -0.60 8.21
N PRO A 24 12.23 -0.34 9.27
CA PRO A 24 13.15 -1.34 9.79
C PRO A 24 12.35 -2.50 10.39
N VAL A 25 12.33 -3.64 9.70
CA VAL A 25 11.79 -4.90 10.21
C VAL A 25 12.95 -5.79 10.66
N PRO A 26 12.91 -6.34 11.88
CA PRO A 26 13.91 -7.31 12.32
C PRO A 26 13.96 -8.52 11.36
N PRO A 27 15.15 -9.03 10.99
CA PRO A 27 15.29 -10.18 10.10
C PRO A 27 14.95 -11.48 10.86
N VAL A 28 13.67 -11.72 11.09
CA VAL A 28 13.14 -12.90 11.81
C VAL A 28 12.24 -13.73 10.90
N TYR A 29 12.24 -15.06 11.08
CA TYR A 29 11.38 -15.99 10.34
C TYR A 29 10.42 -16.73 11.29
N PRO A 30 9.11 -16.80 11.00
CA PRO A 30 8.43 -16.17 9.86
C PRO A 30 8.46 -14.64 9.95
N PRO A 31 8.36 -13.91 8.82
CA PRO A 31 8.35 -12.45 8.82
C PRO A 31 7.25 -11.90 9.75
N PHE A 32 7.56 -10.85 10.50
CA PHE A 32 6.62 -10.31 11.47
C PHE A 32 5.54 -9.46 10.80
N PRO A 33 4.25 -9.64 11.14
CA PRO A 33 3.17 -8.76 10.71
C PRO A 33 3.43 -7.32 11.14
N ALA A 34 3.85 -6.46 10.22
CA ALA A 34 4.21 -5.08 10.48
C ALA A 34 3.21 -4.11 9.85
N PRO A 35 2.93 -2.95 10.49
CA PRO A 35 2.19 -1.88 9.83
C PRO A 35 2.94 -1.39 8.60
N LEU A 36 2.19 -1.06 7.55
CA LEU A 36 2.74 -0.28 6.45
C LEU A 36 2.85 1.17 6.87
N ARG A 37 3.89 1.83 6.39
CA ARG A 37 4.30 3.17 6.79
C ARG A 37 4.73 3.97 5.58
N SER A 38 4.65 5.28 5.71
CA SER A 38 5.38 6.22 4.87
C SER A 38 6.86 6.18 5.24
N VAL A 39 7.72 5.88 4.28
CA VAL A 39 9.16 5.70 4.49
C VAL A 39 9.96 6.38 3.39
N ARG A 40 11.22 6.71 3.66
CA ARG A 40 12.11 7.28 2.63
C ARG A 40 12.59 6.23 1.64
N GLU A 41 13.12 6.72 0.52
CA GLU A 41 13.58 5.92 -0.61
C GLU A 41 14.50 4.73 -0.27
N PHE A 42 15.39 4.86 0.72
CA PHE A 42 16.40 3.83 1.03
C PHE A 42 15.84 2.60 1.78
N ILE A 43 14.59 2.66 2.26
CA ILE A 43 13.90 1.59 3.01
C ILE A 43 12.50 1.31 2.45
N LYS A 44 12.24 1.72 1.20
CA LYS A 44 11.00 1.39 0.48
C LYS A 44 10.94 -0.10 0.18
N ASP A 45 9.73 -0.65 0.20
CA ASP A 45 9.52 -2.07 -0.13
C ASP A 45 9.06 -2.23 -1.59
N VAL A 46 9.44 -3.36 -2.18
CA VAL A 46 8.87 -3.81 -3.47
C VAL A 46 7.58 -4.55 -3.19
N PHE A 47 6.50 -4.16 -3.87
CA PHE A 47 5.19 -4.79 -3.78
C PHE A 47 4.89 -5.54 -5.07
N GLN A 48 4.55 -6.82 -4.93
CA GLN A 48 3.95 -7.59 -5.99
C GLN A 48 2.45 -7.30 -6.04
N VAL A 49 1.97 -6.80 -7.17
CA VAL A 49 0.55 -6.52 -7.45
C VAL A 49 0.03 -7.59 -8.40
N LYS A 50 -1.01 -8.32 -8.00
CA LYS A 50 -1.67 -9.36 -8.81
C LYS A 50 -3.13 -9.00 -9.05
N ASP A 51 -3.61 -9.26 -10.26
CA ASP A 51 -5.02 -9.12 -10.62
C ASP A 51 -5.87 -10.16 -9.86
N ALA A 52 -6.97 -9.70 -9.25
CA ALA A 52 -7.98 -10.54 -8.59
C ALA A 52 -9.33 -10.51 -9.32
N GLY A 53 -9.39 -9.86 -10.48
CA GLY A 53 -10.58 -9.71 -11.33
C GLY A 53 -11.23 -8.34 -11.20
N GLY A 54 -11.62 -7.77 -12.33
CA GLY A 54 -12.31 -6.46 -12.38
C GLY A 54 -11.37 -5.30 -12.03
N ASP A 55 -11.72 -4.53 -11.01
CA ASP A 55 -10.93 -3.43 -10.43
C ASP A 55 -10.14 -3.84 -9.19
N LYS A 56 -10.09 -5.14 -8.89
CA LYS A 56 -9.53 -5.66 -7.64
C LYS A 56 -8.15 -6.27 -7.82
N TYR A 57 -7.31 -6.03 -6.83
CA TYR A 57 -5.93 -6.49 -6.81
C TYR A 57 -5.58 -7.05 -5.44
N THR A 58 -4.62 -7.97 -5.42
CA THR A 58 -3.95 -8.39 -4.19
C THR A 58 -2.52 -7.86 -4.20
N LEU A 59 -2.02 -7.50 -3.02
CA LEU A 59 -0.67 -6.95 -2.85
C LEU A 59 0.11 -7.81 -1.88
N GLN A 60 1.38 -8.05 -2.19
CA GLN A 60 2.29 -8.85 -1.37
C GLN A 60 3.67 -8.19 -1.30
N THR A 61 4.33 -8.26 -0.15
CA THR A 61 5.75 -7.95 0.01
C THR A 61 6.32 -8.82 1.13
N HIS A 62 7.61 -9.17 1.07
CA HIS A 62 8.24 -10.09 2.04
C HIS A 62 7.48 -11.41 2.23
N ASP A 63 6.89 -11.95 1.16
CA ASP A 63 5.99 -13.11 1.16
C ASP A 63 4.71 -12.98 2.02
N LEU A 64 4.41 -11.79 2.55
CA LEU A 64 3.21 -11.52 3.33
C LEU A 64 2.20 -10.68 2.54
N TRP A 65 0.91 -11.01 2.69
CA TRP A 65 -0.18 -10.25 2.08
C TRP A 65 -0.33 -8.90 2.76
N VAL A 66 -0.63 -7.86 1.98
CA VAL A 66 -1.06 -6.57 2.52
C VAL A 66 -2.55 -6.62 2.82
N GLY A 67 -2.92 -6.34 4.06
CA GLY A 67 -4.29 -6.28 4.53
C GLY A 67 -4.48 -5.16 5.56
N TYR A 68 -5.43 -5.34 6.46
CA TYR A 68 -5.74 -4.38 7.50
C TYR A 68 -6.27 -5.05 8.76
N ASP A 69 -6.17 -4.36 9.90
CA ASP A 69 -6.72 -4.81 11.18
C ASP A 69 -7.96 -4.02 11.63
N GLN A 70 -8.47 -4.38 12.82
CA GLN A 70 -9.67 -3.78 13.41
C GLN A 70 -9.49 -2.30 13.76
N ASP A 71 -8.25 -1.85 13.94
CA ASP A 71 -7.89 -0.47 14.25
C ASP A 71 -7.66 0.39 12.99
N ASN A 72 -8.06 -0.15 11.83
CA ASN A 72 -7.92 0.46 10.50
C ASN A 72 -6.45 0.68 10.08
N ASN A 73 -5.48 -0.04 10.66
CA ASN A 73 -4.09 0.06 10.18
C ASN A 73 -3.90 -0.83 8.96
N VAL A 74 -3.30 -0.28 7.90
CA VAL A 74 -2.83 -1.07 6.76
C VAL A 74 -1.54 -1.77 7.18
N ARG A 75 -1.45 -3.08 6.97
CA ARG A 75 -0.35 -3.89 7.51
C ARG A 75 -0.09 -5.13 6.69
N LEU A 76 1.08 -5.72 6.90
CA LEU A 76 1.33 -7.09 6.52
C LEU A 76 0.54 -8.05 7.42
N MET A 77 -0.12 -9.01 6.78
CA MET A 77 -0.88 -10.06 7.43
C MET A 77 0.05 -11.20 7.86
N PRO A 78 -0.32 -11.99 8.89
CA PRO A 78 0.43 -13.18 9.29
C PRO A 78 0.70 -14.15 8.14
N TYR A 79 1.84 -14.84 8.20
CA TYR A 79 2.17 -15.90 7.25
C TYR A 79 1.04 -16.94 7.19
N GLY A 80 0.63 -17.33 5.99
CA GLY A 80 -0.50 -18.23 5.76
C GLY A 80 -1.88 -17.56 5.81
N ALA A 81 -1.96 -16.25 6.04
CA ALA A 81 -3.21 -15.52 5.88
C ALA A 81 -3.73 -15.59 4.44
N LYS A 82 -5.04 -15.45 4.28
CA LYS A 82 -5.66 -15.37 2.96
C LYS A 82 -5.31 -14.03 2.29
N PRO A 83 -5.22 -13.98 0.95
CA PRO A 83 -5.08 -12.72 0.23
C PRO A 83 -6.21 -11.76 0.57
N VAL A 84 -5.90 -10.49 0.72
CA VAL A 84 -6.88 -9.40 0.89
C VAL A 84 -7.00 -8.64 -0.43
N GLU A 85 -8.23 -8.46 -0.90
CA GLU A 85 -8.53 -7.72 -2.11
C GLU A 85 -8.61 -6.22 -1.84
N TRP A 86 -8.05 -5.44 -2.75
CA TRP A 86 -8.09 -3.99 -2.76
C TRP A 86 -8.67 -3.51 -4.09
N SER A 87 -9.66 -2.61 -4.04
CA SER A 87 -10.11 -1.88 -5.23
C SER A 87 -9.11 -0.75 -5.51
N VAL A 88 -8.51 -0.74 -6.70
CA VAL A 88 -7.53 0.28 -7.07
C VAL A 88 -8.09 1.15 -8.18
N ASN A 89 -8.41 2.39 -7.82
CA ASN A 89 -9.11 3.32 -8.69
C ASN A 89 -8.19 4.47 -9.10
N PRO A 90 -8.31 5.01 -10.33
CA PRO A 90 -7.65 6.26 -10.70
C PRO A 90 -8.02 7.40 -9.73
N ALA A 91 -7.04 8.22 -9.34
CA ALA A 91 -7.30 9.41 -8.55
C ALA A 91 -7.44 10.66 -9.46
N SER A 92 -7.40 11.85 -8.87
CA SER A 92 -7.60 13.11 -9.59
C SER A 92 -6.45 13.45 -10.55
N GLU A 93 -5.23 13.04 -10.22
CA GLU A 93 -4.05 13.29 -11.04
C GLU A 93 -3.78 12.12 -12.00
N PRO A 94 -3.42 12.37 -13.27
CA PRO A 94 -3.07 11.31 -14.20
C PRO A 94 -1.93 10.43 -13.68
N GLY A 95 -2.13 9.11 -13.72
CA GLY A 95 -1.11 8.15 -13.26
C GLY A 95 -1.05 7.95 -11.74
N THR A 96 -1.96 8.56 -10.98
CA THR A 96 -2.10 8.33 -9.54
C THR A 96 -3.35 7.49 -9.25
N PHE A 97 -3.32 6.78 -8.11
CA PHE A 97 -4.31 5.79 -7.72
C PHE A 97 -4.71 5.93 -6.25
N VAL A 98 -5.91 5.46 -5.94
CA VAL A 98 -6.42 5.30 -4.57
C VAL A 98 -6.64 3.80 -4.33
N PHE A 99 -6.03 3.26 -3.26
CA PHE A 99 -6.25 1.90 -2.79
C PHE A 99 -7.38 1.87 -1.77
N LYS A 100 -8.44 1.10 -2.04
CA LYS A 100 -9.67 1.08 -1.25
C LYS A 100 -10.05 -0.32 -0.81
N ILE A 101 -10.74 -0.43 0.33
CA ILE A 101 -11.50 -1.66 0.60
C ILE A 101 -12.67 -1.72 -0.40
N PRO A 102 -12.86 -2.84 -1.12
CA PRO A 102 -13.95 -2.99 -2.07
C PRO A 102 -15.32 -2.65 -1.47
N ASN A 103 -16.16 -1.92 -2.22
CA ASN A 103 -17.51 -1.50 -1.82
C ASN A 103 -17.57 -0.59 -0.57
N THR A 104 -16.48 0.10 -0.23
CA THR A 104 -16.48 1.09 0.86
C THR A 104 -15.90 2.43 0.41
N ASP A 105 -16.00 3.45 1.25
CA ASP A 105 -15.31 4.73 1.13
C ASP A 105 -13.92 4.74 1.79
N LYS A 106 -13.53 3.67 2.49
CA LYS A 106 -12.25 3.61 3.20
C LYS A 106 -11.08 3.37 2.25
N CYS A 107 -10.05 4.21 2.33
CA CYS A 107 -8.85 4.14 1.52
C CYS A 107 -7.56 4.33 2.30
N TRP A 108 -6.46 3.85 1.73
CA TRP A 108 -5.12 4.04 2.27
C TRP A 108 -4.80 5.53 2.36
N THR A 109 -4.47 5.97 3.56
CA THR A 109 -4.22 7.37 3.89
C THR A 109 -2.99 7.47 4.78
N VAL A 110 -2.06 8.36 4.43
CA VAL A 110 -1.03 8.85 5.36
C VAL A 110 -1.49 10.18 5.96
N LEU A 111 -1.58 10.25 7.29
CA LEU A 111 -2.12 11.42 8.00
C LEU A 111 -1.04 12.44 8.42
N GLY A 112 0.24 12.10 8.23
CA GLY A 112 1.37 12.96 8.59
C GLY A 112 2.50 12.88 7.57
N GLN A 113 3.45 13.81 7.68
CA GLN A 113 4.66 13.85 6.84
C GLN A 113 5.89 13.27 7.55
N ASP A 114 5.71 12.70 8.73
CA ASP A 114 6.80 12.10 9.49
C ASP A 114 7.29 10.83 8.81
N ASP A 115 8.61 10.65 8.84
CA ASP A 115 9.20 9.35 8.54
C ASP A 115 8.57 8.31 9.47
N PHE A 116 8.14 7.18 8.90
CA PHE A 116 7.47 6.07 9.59
C PHE A 116 6.01 6.31 10.02
N ALA A 117 5.37 7.38 9.55
CA ALA A 117 3.93 7.58 9.77
C ALA A 117 3.13 6.36 9.26
N PRO A 118 2.28 5.73 10.08
CA PRO A 118 1.52 4.55 9.67
C PRO A 118 0.49 4.90 8.60
N ILE A 119 0.29 3.98 7.66
CA ILE A 119 -0.78 4.07 6.67
C ILE A 119 -2.04 3.49 7.28
N ARG A 120 -3.13 4.27 7.27
CA ARG A 120 -4.41 3.92 7.87
C ARG A 120 -5.52 3.94 6.83
N LEU A 121 -6.65 3.33 7.17
CA LEU A 121 -7.85 3.36 6.37
C LEU A 121 -8.77 4.47 6.88
N GLU A 122 -8.92 5.51 6.05
CA GLU A 122 -9.76 6.67 6.35
C GLU A 122 -10.79 6.88 5.24
N GLY A 123 -11.84 7.65 5.52
CA GLY A 123 -12.84 8.02 4.51
C GLY A 123 -12.20 8.79 3.35
N GLN A 124 -12.49 8.40 2.13
CA GLN A 124 -11.96 9.05 0.93
C GLN A 124 -12.46 10.50 0.85
N ASN A 125 -11.52 11.44 0.85
CA ASN A 125 -11.77 12.89 0.80
C ASN A 125 -10.96 13.60 -0.31
N GLY A 126 -10.15 12.85 -1.07
CA GLY A 126 -9.38 13.36 -2.20
C GLY A 126 -8.07 14.05 -1.83
N GLN A 127 -7.67 14.04 -0.54
CA GLN A 127 -6.41 14.63 -0.10
C GLN A 127 -5.20 13.92 -0.75
N PRO A 128 -4.09 14.64 -0.98
CA PRO A 128 -2.88 14.04 -1.57
C PRO A 128 -2.35 12.83 -0.79
N GLY A 129 -2.54 12.78 0.53
CA GLY A 129 -2.13 11.65 1.37
C GLY A 129 -2.93 10.35 1.12
N GLN A 130 -3.95 10.39 0.27
CA GLN A 130 -4.74 9.24 -0.18
C GLN A 130 -4.38 8.79 -1.60
N GLN A 131 -3.47 9.50 -2.26
CA GLN A 131 -3.11 9.28 -3.66
C GLN A 131 -1.69 8.72 -3.75
N TRP A 132 -1.52 7.75 -4.64
CA TRP A 132 -0.31 6.95 -4.74
C TRP A 132 0.10 6.76 -6.19
N ARG A 133 1.40 6.82 -6.47
CA ARG A 133 1.97 6.45 -7.77
C ARG A 133 2.56 5.05 -7.70
N LEU A 134 2.38 4.30 -8.77
CA LEU A 134 2.99 2.97 -8.93
C LEU A 134 4.20 3.09 -9.85
N VAL A 135 5.38 3.04 -9.24
CA VAL A 135 6.67 3.14 -9.94
C VAL A 135 7.13 1.72 -10.26
N PRO A 136 7.23 1.32 -11.54
CA PRO A 136 7.65 -0.04 -11.92
C PRO A 136 9.01 -0.38 -11.31
N TYR A 137 9.13 -1.58 -10.73
CA TYR A 137 10.40 -2.15 -10.31
C TYR A 137 11.06 -2.81 -11.52
N SER A 138 12.24 -2.32 -11.91
CA SER A 138 13.13 -2.99 -12.86
C SER A 138 14.31 -3.57 -12.09
N GLU A 139 14.48 -4.88 -12.18
CA GLU A 139 15.69 -5.59 -11.71
C GLU A 139 16.93 -5.21 -12.52
#